data_AF-A0A7W6AAC6-F1
#
_entry.id   AF-A0A7W6AAC6-F1
#
_cell.length_a   1.000
_cell.length_b   1.000
_cell.length_c   1.000
_cell.angle_alpha   90.00
_cell.angle_beta   90.00
_cell.angle_gamma   90.00
#
_symmetry.space_group_name_H-M   'P 1'
#
loop_
_entity.id
_entity.type
_entity.pdbx_description
1 polymer ?
#
loop_
_entity_poly.entity_id
_entity_poly.type
_entity_poly.pdbx_seq_one_letter_code
_entity_poly.pdbx_strand_id
1 'polypeptide(L)' 'MSRAQGMEIACPEGWADRSMLVLTAPPGASGIAANLVVTRDVLAGGGQAPADIARRIEAHVEGEIRAG' A
#
# COMPACT_ATOMS: atom_id res chain seq x y z
N MET A 1 0.84 -5.77 -16.25
CA MET A 1 0.02 -4.56 -16.50
C MET A 1 -0.61 -4.11 -15.20
N SER A 2 -0.73 -2.79 -15.02
CA SER A 2 -1.29 -2.16 -13.82
C SER A 2 -2.53 -1.37 -14.21
N ARG A 3 -3.68 -1.66 -13.57
CA ARG A 3 -4.91 -0.87 -13.76
C ARG A 3 -5.01 0.21 -12.68
N ALA A 4 -5.21 1.46 -13.09
CA ALA A 4 -5.42 2.60 -12.21
C ALA A 4 -6.64 3.40 -12.71
N GLN A 5 -7.70 3.49 -11.91
CA GLN A 5 -8.91 4.27 -12.23
C GLN A 5 -9.47 4.00 -13.64
N GLY A 6 -9.48 2.74 -14.10
CA GLY A 6 -9.95 2.35 -15.42
C GLY A 6 -8.93 2.54 -16.57
N MET A 7 -7.78 3.15 -16.30
CA MET A 7 -6.67 3.24 -17.22
C MET A 7 -5.73 2.04 -17.08
N GLU A 8 -5.09 1.69 -18.18
CA GLU A 8 -4.05 0.67 -18.22
C GLU A 8 -2.70 1.32 -18.45
N ILE A 9 -1.76 1.05 -17.55
CA ILE A 9 -0.39 1.53 -17.64
C ILE A 9 0.51 0.33 -17.84
N ALA A 10 1.26 0.35 -18.94
CA ALA A 10 2.30 -0.63 -19.20
C ALA A 10 3.60 -0.16 -18.54
N CYS A 11 4.20 -1.03 -17.72
CA CYS A 11 5.56 -0.85 -17.23
C CYS A 11 6.50 -1.42 -18.29
N PRO A 12 7.38 -0.60 -18.91
CA PRO A 12 8.34 -1.09 -19.88
C PRO A 12 9.24 -2.20 -19.31
N GLU A 13 9.84 -2.99 -20.19
CA GLU A 13 10.79 -4.02 -19.78
C GLU A 13 11.98 -3.41 -19.03
N GLY A 14 12.40 -4.06 -17.94
CA GLY A 14 13.48 -3.59 -17.07
C GLY A 14 13.09 -2.49 -16.08
N TRP A 15 11.87 -1.97 -16.14
CA TRP A 15 11.38 -0.97 -15.20
C TRP A 15 10.66 -1.62 -14.02
N ALA A 16 10.83 -1.04 -12.84
CA ALA A 16 10.12 -1.47 -11.64
C ALA A 16 8.89 -0.59 -11.42
N ASP A 17 7.71 -1.22 -11.31
CA ASP A 17 6.49 -0.52 -10.92
C ASP A 17 6.53 -0.17 -9.43
N ARG A 18 6.69 1.12 -9.12
CA ARG A 18 6.68 1.69 -7.76
C ARG A 18 5.46 2.58 -7.52
N SER A 19 4.39 2.38 -8.29
CA SER A 19 3.18 3.20 -8.19
C SER A 19 2.55 3.12 -6.80
N MET A 20 2.04 4.25 -6.33
CA MET A 20 1.27 4.37 -5.09
C MET A 20 -0.09 4.97 -5.41
N LEU A 21 -1.16 4.38 -4.86
CA LEU A 21 -2.49 4.97 -4.87
C LEU A 21 -2.79 5.52 -3.48
N VAL A 22 -3.14 6.80 -3.39
CA VAL A 22 -3.60 7.45 -2.16
C VAL A 22 -5.04 7.93 -2.40
N LEU A 23 -5.97 7.45 -1.58
CA LEU A 23 -7.34 7.94 -1.53
C LEU A 23 -7.57 8.63 -0.19
N THR A 24 -7.88 9.91 -0.22
CA THR A 24 -8.11 10.73 0.97
C THR A 24 -9.59 10.99 1.14
N ALA A 25 -10.16 10.61 2.28
CA ALA A 25 -11.52 11.01 2.64
C ALA A 25 -11.53 12.49 3.07
N PRO A 26 -12.64 13.22 2.87
CA PRO A 26 -12.81 14.55 3.46
C PRO A 26 -12.57 14.51 4.99
N PRO A 27 -12.02 15.58 5.59
CA PRO A 27 -11.80 15.63 7.04
C PRO A 27 -13.11 15.43 7.81
N GLY A 28 -13.08 14.56 8.81
CA GLY A 28 -14.21 14.36 9.72
C GLY A 28 -14.27 15.41 10.83
N ALA A 29 -15.14 15.20 11.81
CA ALA A 29 -15.31 16.11 12.95
C ALA A 29 -14.03 16.29 13.81
N SER A 30 -13.08 15.34 13.75
CA SER A 30 -11.77 15.44 14.40
C SER A 30 -10.78 16.34 13.66
N GLY A 31 -11.12 16.84 12.47
CA GLY A 31 -10.20 17.59 11.60
C GLY A 31 -9.13 16.74 10.90
N ILE A 32 -9.07 15.44 11.18
CA ILE A 32 -8.14 14.50 10.56
C ILE A 32 -8.81 13.83 9.35
N ALA A 33 -8.11 13.79 8.22
CA ALA A 33 -8.52 13.07 7.02
C ALA A 33 -7.93 11.66 7.01
N ALA A 34 -8.77 10.65 6.88
CA ALA A 34 -8.32 9.27 6.70
C ALA A 34 -7.78 9.06 5.28
N ASN A 35 -6.68 8.32 5.16
CA ASN A 35 -6.06 7.98 3.89
C ASN A 35 -6.02 6.46 3.71
N LEU A 36 -6.47 5.96 2.56
CA LEU A 36 -6.16 4.61 2.09
C LEU A 36 -4.97 4.69 1.14
N VAL A 37 -3.88 4.03 1.51
CA VAL A 37 -2.65 3.99 0.72
C VAL A 37 -2.39 2.57 0.24
N VAL A 38 -2.28 2.38 -1.07
CA VAL A 38 -1.90 1.10 -1.69
C VAL A 38 -0.55 1.27 -2.37
N THR A 39 0.43 0.51 -1.93
CA THR A 39 1.79 0.49 -2.49
C THR A 39 2.09 -0.85 -3.13
N ARG A 40 3.17 -0.88 -3.94
CA ARG A 40 3.71 -2.10 -4.53
C ARG A 40 5.16 -2.21 -4.10
N ASP A 41 5.51 -3.39 -3.60
CA ASP A 41 6.90 -3.73 -3.36
C ASP A 41 7.18 -5.13 -3.88
N VAL A 42 8.37 -5.31 -4.42
CA VAL A 42 8.83 -6.60 -4.92
C VAL A 42 9.62 -7.24 -3.80
N LEU A 43 9.16 -8.39 -3.32
CA LEU A 43 9.88 -9.13 -2.29
C LEU A 43 11.26 -9.53 -2.81
N ALA A 44 12.29 -9.23 -2.02
CA ALA A 44 13.64 -9.64 -2.33
C ALA A 44 13.68 -11.17 -2.54
N GLY A 45 14.18 -11.60 -3.70
CA GLY A 45 14.20 -13.02 -4.10
C GLY A 45 13.03 -13.49 -4.97
N GLY A 46 12.09 -12.61 -5.35
CA GLY A 46 11.02 -12.92 -6.31
C GLY A 46 10.00 -13.96 -5.84
N GLY A 47 9.99 -14.28 -4.54
CA GLY A 47 9.09 -15.25 -3.94
C GLY A 47 7.70 -14.69 -3.64
N GLN A 48 6.76 -15.59 -3.34
CA GLN A 48 5.46 -15.20 -2.79
C GLN A 48 5.62 -14.53 -1.41
N ALA A 49 4.69 -13.64 -1.09
CA ALA A 49 4.61 -13.09 0.24
C ALA A 49 4.47 -14.21 1.28
N PRO A 50 5.16 -14.11 2.44
CA PRO A 50 4.96 -15.02 3.55
C PRO A 50 3.46 -15.15 3.84
N ALA A 51 2.98 -16.37 4.09
CA ALA A 51 1.57 -16.63 4.34
C ALA A 51 1.02 -15.80 5.53
N ASP A 52 1.89 -15.35 6.43
CA ASP A 52 1.57 -14.56 7.61
C ASP A 52 1.85 -13.05 7.46
N ILE A 53 2.13 -12.55 6.25
CA ILE A 53 2.48 -11.14 6.01
C ILE A 53 1.39 -10.18 6.51
N ALA A 54 0.12 -10.52 6.34
CA ALA A 54 -1.01 -9.71 6.81
C ALA A 54 -0.99 -9.53 8.33
N ARG A 55 -0.83 -10.64 9.07
CA ARG A 55 -0.71 -10.64 10.53
C ARG A 55 0.48 -9.82 11.02
N ARG A 56 1.61 -9.86 10.29
CA ARG A 56 2.81 -9.08 10.63
C ARG A 56 2.59 -7.58 10.45
N ILE A 57 1.87 -7.18 9.39
CA ILE A 57 1.49 -5.78 9.17
C ILE A 57 0.54 -5.31 10.27
N GLU A 58 -0.49 -6.08 10.58
CA GLU A 58 -1.45 -5.77 11.66
C GLU A 58 -0.75 -5.55 13.00
N ALA A 59 0.14 -6.47 13.39
CA ALA A 59 0.89 -6.37 14.64
C ALA A 59 1.81 -5.14 14.69
N HIS A 60 2.42 -4.74 13.57
CA HIS A 60 3.23 -3.53 13.49
C HIS A 60 2.38 -2.26 13.64
N VAL A 61 1.25 -2.18 12.94
CA VAL A 61 0.32 -1.04 13.02
C VAL A 61 -0.25 -0.88 14.42
N GLU A 62 -0.64 -1.97 15.08
CA GLU A 62 -1.10 -1.92 16.48
C GLU A 62 -0.01 -1.42 17.44
N GLY A 63 1.25 -1.80 17.21
CA GLY A 63 2.39 -1.31 17.98
C GLY A 63 2.57 0.20 17.87
N GLU A 64 2.51 0.74 16.65
CA GLU A 64 2.63 2.18 16.38
C GLU A 64 1.46 2.99 16.98
N ILE A 65 0.23 2.46 16.89
CA ILE A 65 -0.96 3.12 17.48
C ILE A 65 -0.85 3.21 19.00
N ARG A 66 -0.25 2.22 19.67
CA ARG A 66 -0.12 2.22 21.14
C ARG A 66 1.05 3.05 21.67
N ALA A 67 2.01 3.38 20.80
CA ALA A 67 3.20 4.14 21.16
C ALA A 67 3.02 5.66 21.03
N GLY A 68 1.97 6.12 20.34
CA GLY A 68 1.57 7.54 20.23
C GLY A 68 0.47 7.91 21.21
#